data_AF-A0A0K2V770-F1
#
_entry.id   AF-A0A0K2V770-F1
#
_cell.length_a   1.000
_cell.length_b   1.000
_cell.length_c   1.000
_cell.angle_alpha   90.00
_cell.angle_beta   90.00
_cell.angle_gamma   90.00
#
_symmetry.space_group_name_H-M   'P 1'
#
loop_
_entity.id
_entity.type
_entity.pdbx_description
1 polymer ?
#
loop_
_entity_poly.entity_id
_entity_poly.type
_entity_poly.pdbx_seq_one_letter_code
_entity_poly.pdbx_strand_id
1 'polypeptide(L)'
;MPGGSGVLNNLSNFATSMESPAVQEDVVRVISEFKSANKPIGCTSYANVLISLVIPEIEITLGGDDEEDYPNTPLLIDNLTARGTTITSTEFGDICVDSENKIASIASFLYVPAKYDVVADSISRLVDEVLDLANQ
;
A
#
# COMPACT_ATOMS: atom_id res chain seq x y z
N MET A 1 -3.62 -1.73 -7.50
CA MET A 1 -3.42 -0.28 -7.55
C MET A 1 -1.94 0.03 -7.64
N PRO A 2 -1.45 0.51 -8.80
CA PRO A 2 -0.10 1.02 -8.95
C PRO A 2 0.16 2.25 -8.08
N GLY A 3 1.42 2.49 -7.74
CA GLY A 3 1.85 3.61 -6.90
C GLY A 3 2.21 4.88 -7.68
N GLY A 4 3.22 5.59 -7.18
CA GLY A 4 3.68 6.88 -7.70
C GLY A 4 3.18 8.06 -6.88
N SER A 5 3.90 9.19 -6.92
CA SER A 5 3.60 10.38 -6.11
C SER A 5 2.21 10.98 -6.39
N GLY A 6 1.67 10.78 -7.59
CA GLY A 6 0.31 11.20 -7.95
C GLY A 6 -0.78 10.63 -7.03
N VAL A 7 -0.52 9.50 -6.35
CA VAL A 7 -1.44 8.95 -5.35
C VAL A 7 -1.62 9.91 -4.16
N LEU A 8 -0.53 10.51 -3.68
CA LEU A 8 -0.53 11.42 -2.52
C LEU A 8 -0.92 12.87 -2.86
N ASN A 9 -0.92 13.21 -4.15
CA ASN A 9 -1.13 14.58 -4.64
C ASN A 9 -2.42 14.77 -5.45
N ASN A 10 -2.83 13.74 -6.20
CA ASN A 10 -3.98 13.82 -7.10
C ASN A 10 -5.15 13.00 -6.53
N LEU A 11 -4.92 11.74 -6.16
CA LEU A 11 -5.98 10.85 -5.64
C LEU A 11 -6.31 11.11 -4.17
N SER A 12 -5.40 11.80 -3.47
CA SER A 12 -5.58 12.31 -2.12
C SER A 12 -4.83 13.63 -1.98
N ASN A 13 -5.04 14.33 -0.86
CA ASN A 13 -4.27 15.51 -0.48
C ASN A 13 -3.22 15.20 0.61
N PHE A 14 -2.81 13.94 0.74
CA PHE A 14 -1.91 13.50 1.81
C PHE A 14 -0.61 14.31 1.87
N ALA A 15 -0.02 14.60 0.71
CA ALA A 15 1.22 15.38 0.62
C ALA A 15 1.12 16.79 1.24
N THR A 16 -0.09 17.37 1.28
CA THR A 16 -0.33 18.72 1.83
C THR A 16 -1.12 18.72 3.14
N SER A 17 -1.68 17.58 3.56
CA SER A 17 -2.62 17.50 4.69
C SER A 17 -2.49 16.17 5.46
N MET A 18 -1.26 15.79 5.79
CA MET A 18 -0.93 14.51 6.44
C MET A 18 -1.68 14.23 7.75
N GLU A 19 -2.00 15.25 8.56
CA GLU A 19 -2.74 15.05 9.81
C GLU A 19 -4.19 14.62 9.60
N SER A 20 -4.80 15.03 8.48
CA SER A 20 -6.20 14.71 8.14
C SER A 20 -6.37 14.65 6.62
N PRO A 21 -5.78 13.64 5.97
CA PRO A 21 -5.81 13.53 4.52
C PRO A 21 -7.20 13.09 4.07
N ALA A 22 -7.67 13.68 2.98
CA ALA A 22 -8.86 13.30 2.25
C ALA A 22 -8.47 12.57 0.96
N VAL A 23 -9.23 11.54 0.63
CA VAL A 23 -9.14 10.79 -0.63
C VAL A 23 -10.30 11.21 -1.53
N GLN A 24 -10.10 11.24 -2.85
CA GLN A 24 -11.17 11.54 -3.80
C GLN A 24 -12.38 10.61 -3.61
N GLU A 25 -13.59 11.15 -3.68
CA GLU A 25 -14.83 10.40 -3.39
C GLU A 25 -15.00 9.15 -4.26
N ASP A 26 -14.70 9.24 -5.57
CA ASP A 26 -14.78 8.09 -6.47
C ASP A 26 -13.76 7.00 -6.14
N VAL A 27 -12.57 7.39 -5.66
CA VAL A 27 -11.53 6.46 -5.24
C VAL A 27 -11.96 5.74 -3.96
N VAL A 28 -12.46 6.49 -2.97
CA VAL A 28 -13.05 5.92 -1.74
C VAL A 28 -14.14 4.92 -2.11
N ARG A 29 -15.10 5.34 -2.94
CA ARG A 29 -16.23 4.51 -3.35
C ARG A 29 -15.76 3.19 -3.99
N VAL A 30 -14.85 3.24 -4.96
CA VAL A 30 -14.39 2.02 -5.65
C VAL A 30 -13.64 1.08 -4.70
N ILE A 31 -12.75 1.61 -3.85
CA ILE A 31 -12.01 0.79 -2.88
C ILE A 31 -12.98 0.14 -1.88
N SER A 32 -13.92 0.91 -1.33
CA SER A 32 -14.93 0.40 -0.40
C SER A 32 -15.83 -0.64 -1.06
N GLU A 33 -16.28 -0.44 -2.31
CA GLU A 33 -17.08 -1.43 -3.05
C GLU A 33 -16.31 -2.74 -3.28
N PHE A 34 -15.01 -2.68 -3.60
CA PHE A 34 -14.17 -3.88 -3.72
C PHE A 34 -14.06 -4.64 -2.39
N LYS A 35 -13.80 -3.90 -1.31
CA LYS A 35 -13.70 -4.47 0.04
C LYS A 35 -15.01 -5.11 0.49
N SER A 36 -16.14 -4.40 0.35
CA SER A 36 -17.46 -4.91 0.70
C SER A 36 -17.89 -6.11 -0.13
N ALA A 37 -17.40 -6.22 -1.37
CA ALA A 37 -17.62 -7.38 -2.23
C ALA A 37 -16.65 -8.54 -1.93
N ASN A 38 -15.81 -8.44 -0.90
CA ASN A 38 -14.76 -9.40 -0.54
C ASN A 38 -13.84 -9.76 -1.72
N LYS A 39 -13.54 -8.76 -2.56
CA LYS A 39 -12.62 -8.91 -3.70
C LYS A 39 -11.21 -8.53 -3.27
N PRO A 40 -10.19 -9.27 -3.73
CA PRO A 40 -8.82 -8.99 -3.35
C PRO A 40 -8.33 -7.65 -3.92
N ILE A 41 -7.44 -7.00 -3.18
CA ILE A 41 -6.81 -5.73 -3.55
C ILE A 41 -5.30 -5.92 -3.51
N GLY A 42 -4.65 -5.82 -4.67
CA GLY A 42 -3.19 -5.67 -4.73
C GLY A 42 -2.81 -4.20 -4.76
N CYS A 43 -1.83 -3.76 -3.97
CA CYS A 43 -1.31 -2.39 -4.01
C CYS A 43 0.22 -2.35 -3.95
N THR A 44 0.80 -1.25 -4.44
CA THR A 44 2.26 -1.05 -4.41
C THR A 44 2.67 0.41 -4.17
N SER A 45 3.80 0.58 -3.48
CA SER A 45 4.38 1.88 -3.11
C SER A 45 3.37 2.79 -2.40
N TYR A 46 3.21 4.05 -2.81
CA TYR A 46 2.27 4.98 -2.18
C TYR A 46 0.79 4.59 -2.31
N ALA A 47 0.44 3.63 -3.17
CA ALA A 47 -0.92 3.07 -3.16
C ALA A 47 -1.22 2.32 -1.86
N ASN A 48 -0.21 1.80 -1.15
CA ASN A 48 -0.39 1.13 0.14
C ASN A 48 -0.96 2.13 1.15
N VAL A 49 -0.37 3.33 1.22
CA VAL A 49 -0.88 4.46 2.03
C VAL A 49 -2.34 4.77 1.68
N LEU A 50 -2.67 4.88 0.39
CA LEU A 50 -4.02 5.21 -0.06
C LEU A 50 -5.06 4.18 0.38
N ILE A 51 -4.74 2.88 0.27
CA ILE A 51 -5.63 1.81 0.72
C ILE A 51 -5.88 1.90 2.23
N SER A 52 -4.83 2.15 3.02
CA SER A 52 -4.91 2.34 4.48
C SER A 52 -5.71 3.57 4.92
N LEU A 53 -5.80 4.61 4.08
CA LEU A 53 -6.66 5.77 4.36
C LEU A 53 -8.15 5.46 4.19
N VAL A 54 -8.50 4.41 3.44
CA VAL A 54 -9.88 4.07 3.09
C VAL A 54 -10.39 2.86 3.87
N ILE A 55 -9.53 1.86 4.10
CA ILE A 55 -9.90 0.61 4.79
C ILE A 55 -9.18 0.59 6.14
N PRO A 56 -9.92 0.64 7.27
CA PRO A 56 -9.33 0.52 8.60
C PRO A 56 -8.95 -0.92 8.91
N GLU A 57 -8.10 -1.12 9.93
CA GLU A 57 -7.78 -2.46 10.49
C GLU A 57 -7.22 -3.44 9.44
N ILE A 58 -6.35 -2.94 8.56
CA ILE A 58 -5.65 -3.74 7.55
C ILE A 58 -4.16 -3.85 7.88
N GLU A 59 -3.52 -4.86 7.29
CA GLU A 59 -2.07 -5.03 7.27
C GLU A 59 -1.50 -4.71 5.88
N ILE A 60 -0.45 -3.87 5.85
CA ILE A 60 0.30 -3.55 4.62
C ILE A 60 1.80 -3.46 4.92
N THR A 61 2.64 -3.42 3.87
CA THR A 61 4.04 -3.03 4.01
C THR A 61 4.34 -1.67 3.39
N LEU A 62 5.30 -0.93 3.95
CA LEU A 62 5.95 0.22 3.32
C LEU A 62 7.43 -0.05 3.00
N GLY A 63 7.87 -1.30 3.17
CA GLY A 63 9.26 -1.73 3.02
C GLY A 63 9.93 -1.97 4.36
N GLY A 64 11.23 -1.74 4.42
CA GLY A 64 12.01 -1.79 5.65
C GLY A 64 11.96 -0.48 6.43
N ASP A 65 12.63 -0.47 7.59
CA ASP A 65 12.58 0.64 8.55
C ASP A 65 13.80 1.59 8.45
N ASP A 66 14.73 1.32 7.53
CA ASP A 66 15.91 2.15 7.30
C ASP A 66 15.55 3.41 6.50
N GLU A 67 15.78 4.59 7.08
CA GLU A 67 15.41 5.89 6.47
C GLU A 67 16.25 6.25 5.24
N GLU A 68 17.49 5.75 5.12
CA GLU A 68 18.33 5.97 3.94
C GLU A 68 17.77 5.21 2.73
N ASP A 69 17.30 3.98 2.98
CA ASP A 69 16.74 3.10 1.97
C ASP A 69 15.26 3.39 1.66
N TYR A 70 14.49 3.80 2.67
CA TYR A 70 13.03 4.06 2.61
C TYR A 70 12.68 5.46 3.15
N PRO A 71 13.03 6.53 2.43
CA PRO A 71 12.80 7.88 2.89
C PRO A 71 11.31 8.17 3.04
N ASN A 72 10.95 8.89 4.11
CA ASN A 72 9.59 9.22 4.51
C ASN A 72 8.75 8.04 5.05
N THR A 73 9.22 6.78 4.98
CA THR A 73 8.50 5.63 5.53
C THR A 73 8.25 5.74 7.04
N PRO A 74 9.22 6.16 7.89
CA PRO A 74 8.95 6.33 9.33
C PRO A 74 7.79 7.28 9.63
N LEU A 75 7.72 8.41 8.92
CA LEU A 75 6.64 9.39 9.07
C LEU A 75 5.28 8.82 8.66
N LEU A 76 5.25 8.02 7.59
CA LEU A 76 4.04 7.33 7.13
C LEU A 76 3.59 6.26 8.14
N ILE A 77 4.54 5.49 8.70
CA ILE A 77 4.27 4.44 9.70
C ILE A 77 3.55 5.04 10.91
N ASP A 78 4.09 6.11 11.49
CA ASP A 78 3.48 6.75 12.68
C ASP A 78 2.05 7.22 12.38
N ASN A 79 1.86 7.86 11.22
CA ASN A 79 0.58 8.42 10.81
C ASN A 79 -0.50 7.34 10.55
N LEU A 80 -0.13 6.24 9.89
CA LEU A 80 -1.03 5.15 9.54
C LEU A 80 -1.31 4.22 10.72
N THR A 81 -0.33 3.98 11.58
CA THR A 81 -0.51 3.21 12.81
C THR A 81 -1.48 3.92 13.76
N ALA A 82 -1.39 5.24 13.88
CA ALA A 82 -2.34 6.05 14.64
C ALA A 82 -3.79 5.97 14.08
N ARG A 83 -3.96 5.51 12.84
CA ARG A 83 -5.25 5.27 12.17
C ARG A 83 -5.70 3.80 12.21
N GLY A 84 -4.96 2.93 12.91
CA GLY A 84 -5.30 1.51 13.05
C GLY A 84 -4.83 0.63 11.90
N THR A 85 -3.88 1.09 11.09
CA THR A 85 -3.21 0.24 10.09
C THR A 85 -2.04 -0.49 10.75
N THR A 86 -1.91 -1.79 10.52
CA THR A 86 -0.71 -2.55 10.88
C THR A 86 0.31 -2.44 9.76
N ILE A 87 1.52 -1.98 10.07
CA ILE A 87 2.62 -1.91 9.10
C ILE A 87 3.61 -3.03 9.37
N THR A 88 3.79 -3.91 8.39
CA THR A 88 4.74 -5.02 8.46
C THR A 88 5.99 -4.67 7.67
N SER A 89 7.13 -4.69 8.36
CA SER A 89 8.46 -4.50 7.75
C SER A 89 8.78 -5.68 6.84
N THR A 90 9.23 -5.41 5.61
CA THR A 90 9.55 -6.45 4.61
C THR A 90 10.91 -6.20 3.97
N GLU A 91 11.56 -7.28 3.51
CA GLU A 91 12.73 -7.15 2.66
C GLU A 91 12.34 -6.62 1.27
N PHE A 92 13.31 -6.05 0.55
CA PHE A 92 13.06 -5.50 -0.77
C PHE A 92 12.56 -6.58 -1.74
N GLY A 93 11.34 -6.38 -2.24
CA GLY A 93 10.69 -7.29 -3.18
C GLY A 93 9.73 -8.27 -2.53
N ASP A 94 9.65 -8.35 -1.19
CA ASP A 94 8.71 -9.24 -0.52
C ASP A 94 7.29 -8.68 -0.46
N ILE A 95 6.34 -9.61 -0.30
CA ILE A 95 4.91 -9.34 -0.27
C ILE A 95 4.43 -9.46 1.17
N CYS A 96 3.69 -8.45 1.63
CA CYS A 96 2.87 -8.54 2.83
C CYS A 96 1.42 -8.89 2.41
N VAL A 97 0.86 -9.94 3.02
CA VAL A 97 -0.46 -10.46 2.71
C VAL A 97 -1.36 -10.42 3.95
N ASP A 98 -2.34 -9.54 3.91
CA ASP A 98 -3.47 -9.54 4.84
C ASP A 98 -4.55 -10.48 4.29
N SER A 99 -4.50 -11.74 4.71
CA SER A 99 -5.44 -12.76 4.24
C SER A 99 -6.87 -12.53 4.74
N GLU A 100 -7.03 -11.93 5.92
CA GLU A 100 -8.35 -11.61 6.48
C GLU A 100 -9.04 -10.54 5.63
N ASN A 101 -8.28 -9.52 5.22
CA ASN A 101 -8.83 -8.45 4.42
C ASN A 101 -8.71 -8.64 2.90
N LYS A 102 -8.05 -9.72 2.45
CA LYS A 102 -7.67 -10.00 1.06
C LYS A 102 -6.84 -8.89 0.42
N ILE A 103 -5.86 -8.39 1.14
CA ILE A 103 -4.96 -7.33 0.65
C ILE A 103 -3.56 -7.89 0.49
N ALA A 104 -2.96 -7.67 -0.67
CA ALA A 104 -1.56 -7.97 -0.94
C ALA A 104 -0.82 -6.65 -1.24
N SER A 105 0.34 -6.44 -0.63
CA SER A 105 1.10 -5.20 -0.78
C SER A 105 2.60 -5.44 -0.92
N ILE A 106 3.26 -4.60 -1.72
CA ILE A 106 4.73 -4.54 -1.85
C ILE A 106 5.22 -3.09 -1.79
N ALA A 107 6.44 -2.87 -1.28
CA ALA A 107 7.04 -1.53 -1.20
C ALA A 107 7.47 -0.98 -2.57
N SER A 108 8.09 -1.82 -3.40
CA SER A 108 8.58 -1.45 -4.74
C SER A 108 9.45 -0.19 -4.71
N PHE A 109 9.09 0.87 -5.44
CA PHE A 109 9.84 2.12 -5.56
C PHE A 109 9.82 3.02 -4.31
N LEU A 110 9.28 2.57 -3.17
CA LEU A 110 9.59 3.20 -1.89
C LEU A 110 11.05 2.95 -1.49
N TYR A 111 11.65 1.86 -1.97
CA TYR A 111 13.08 1.57 -1.81
C TYR A 111 13.90 2.39 -2.83
N VAL A 112 14.74 3.31 -2.36
CA VAL A 112 15.52 4.20 -3.23
C VAL A 112 16.52 3.44 -4.13
N PRO A 113 17.26 2.44 -3.63
CA PRO A 113 18.18 1.65 -4.46
C PRO A 113 17.49 0.60 -5.36
N ALA A 114 16.16 0.66 -5.51
CA ALA A 114 15.39 -0.32 -6.26
C ALA A 114 15.90 -0.54 -7.68
N LYS A 115 16.07 -1.81 -8.05
CA LYS A 115 16.38 -2.23 -9.41
C LYS A 115 15.10 -2.60 -10.15
N TYR A 116 14.99 -2.16 -11.40
CA TYR A 116 13.78 -2.33 -12.21
C TYR A 116 13.37 -3.78 -12.44
N ASP A 117 14.34 -4.68 -12.60
CA ASP A 117 14.13 -6.13 -12.77
C ASP A 117 13.49 -6.75 -11.52
N VAL A 118 14.03 -6.45 -10.34
CA VAL A 118 13.48 -6.94 -9.06
C VAL A 118 12.09 -6.35 -8.78
N VAL A 119 11.88 -5.08 -9.13
CA VAL A 119 10.55 -4.46 -9.06
C VAL A 119 9.57 -5.17 -10.00
N ALA A 120 9.97 -5.49 -11.23
CA ALA A 120 9.10 -6.21 -12.16
C ALA A 120 8.72 -7.60 -11.61
N ASP A 121 9.70 -8.34 -11.10
CA ASP A 121 9.47 -9.67 -10.51
C ASP A 121 8.56 -9.62 -9.28
N SER A 122 8.73 -8.62 -8.41
CA SER A 122 7.84 -8.44 -7.24
C SER A 122 6.42 -8.03 -7.63
N ILE A 123 6.24 -7.22 -8.69
CA ILE A 123 4.91 -6.90 -9.21
C ILE A 123 4.25 -8.15 -9.82
N SER A 124 5.00 -9.00 -10.53
CA SER A 124 4.47 -10.27 -11.03
C SER A 124 3.98 -11.16 -9.89
N ARG A 125 4.79 -11.35 -8.84
CA ARG A 125 4.38 -12.10 -7.65
C ARG A 125 3.18 -11.48 -6.93
N LEU A 126 3.10 -10.15 -6.86
CA LEU A 126 1.94 -9.45 -6.30
C LEU A 126 0.66 -9.77 -7.08
N VAL A 127 0.73 -9.82 -8.41
CA VAL A 127 -0.41 -10.19 -9.25
C VAL A 127 -0.82 -11.65 -9.02
N ASP A 128 0.15 -12.56 -8.95
CA ASP A 128 -0.10 -13.97 -8.66
C ASP A 128 -0.79 -14.15 -7.30
N GLU A 129 -0.31 -13.47 -6.26
CA GLU A 129 -0.92 -13.50 -4.92
C GLU A 129 -2.37 -12.96 -4.92
N VAL A 130 -2.63 -11.88 -5.66
CA VAL A 130 -3.99 -11.34 -5.80
C VAL A 130 -4.92 -12.35 -6.49
N LEU A 131 -4.43 -13.11 -7.47
CA LEU A 131 -5.19 -14.16 -8.13
C LEU A 131 -5.45 -15.33 -7.18
N ASP A 132 -4.48 -15.70 -6.34
CA ASP A 132 -4.64 -16.74 -5.33
C ASP A 132 -5.70 -16.34 -4.29
N LEU A 133 -5.67 -15.11 -3.77
CA LEU A 133 -6.70 -14.57 -2.87
C LEU A 133 -8.09 -14.49 -3.53
N ALA A 134 -8.17 -14.34 -4.86
CA ALA A 134 -9.43 -14.35 -5.60
C ALA A 134 -10.06 -15.75 -5.67
N ASN A 135 -9.23 -16.79 -5.57
CA ASN A 135 -9.65 -18.20 -5.66
C ASN A 135 -9.96 -18.84 -4.28
N GLN A 136 -9.79 -18.09 -3.19
CA GLN A 136 -10.19 -18.46 -1.82
C GLN A 136 -11.63 -18.05 -1.52
#